data_AF-A0A5F2GE85-F1
#
_entry.id   AF-A0A5F2GE85-F1
#
_cell.length_a   1.000
_cell.length_b   1.000
_cell.length_c   1.000
_cell.angle_alpha   90.00
_cell.angle_beta   90.00
_cell.angle_gamma   90.00
#
_symmetry.space_group_name_H-M   'P 1'
#
loop_
_entity.id
_entity.type
_entity.pdbx_description
1 polymer ?
#
loop_
_entity_poly.entity_id
_entity_poly.type
_entity_poly.pdbx_seq_one_letter_code
_entity_poly.pdbx_strand_id
1 'polypeptide(L)' 'MNMMSGDGSIPAPTHPASEFLAYEGECRSALKPLLAGLLDAAESAGWNRRTVASTLMFLAAQQVSTTETSARS' A
#
# COMPACT_ATOMS: atom_id res chain seq x y z
N MET A 1 1.28 -17.42 15.90
CA MET A 1 -0.11 -16.96 15.67
C MET A 1 -0.14 -16.23 14.35
N ASN A 2 -0.89 -16.75 13.38
CA ASN A 2 -0.96 -16.24 12.01
C ASN A 2 -2.05 -15.15 11.95
N MET A 3 -1.72 -13.91 12.35
CA MET A 3 -2.64 -12.77 12.30
C MET A 3 -2.52 -12.04 10.96
N MET A 4 -3.02 -12.65 9.88
CA MET A 4 -3.41 -11.92 8.66
C MET A 4 -4.66 -12.59 8.09
N SER A 5 -5.80 -12.38 8.74
CA SER A 5 -7.09 -12.84 8.21
C SER A 5 -8.16 -11.76 8.43
N GLY A 6 -7.80 -10.52 8.12
CA GLY A 6 -8.77 -9.60 7.53
C GLY A 6 -8.69 -9.87 6.04
N ASP A 7 -9.82 -10.11 5.40
CA ASP A 7 -9.96 -10.14 3.95
C ASP A 7 -9.33 -8.86 3.37
N GLY A 8 -8.09 -8.95 2.88
CA GLY A 8 -7.30 -7.83 2.37
C GLY A 8 -7.81 -7.28 1.04
N SER A 9 -9.14 -7.21 0.87
CA SER A 9 -9.80 -6.76 -0.33
C SER A 9 -9.80 -5.24 -0.37
N ILE A 10 -9.20 -4.67 -1.41
CA ILE A 10 -9.21 -3.24 -1.68
C ILE A 10 -10.50 -2.94 -2.46
N PRO A 11 -11.42 -2.10 -1.94
CA PRO A 11 -12.63 -1.75 -2.68
C PRO A 11 -12.28 -1.05 -3.99
N ALA A 12 -13.09 -1.32 -5.03
CA ALA A 12 -12.96 -0.62 -6.29
C ALA A 12 -13.25 0.89 -6.11
N PRO A 13 -12.55 1.77 -6.83
CA PRO A 13 -12.82 3.21 -6.78
C PRO A 13 -14.24 3.50 -7.27
N THR A 14 -14.90 4.48 -6.65
CA THR A 14 -16.23 4.93 -7.08
C THR A 14 -16.14 6.16 -7.99
N HIS A 15 -15.06 6.93 -7.88
CA HIS A 15 -14.76 8.05 -8.78
C HIS A 15 -13.78 7.63 -9.89
N PRO A 16 -13.88 8.22 -11.10
CA PRO A 16 -12.91 7.97 -12.16
C PRO A 16 -11.56 8.64 -11.84
N ALA A 17 -10.47 8.09 -12.42
CA ALA A 17 -9.12 8.63 -12.21
C ALA A 17 -8.94 10.09 -12.69
N SER A 18 -9.82 10.59 -13.58
CA SER A 18 -9.85 11.99 -13.99
C SER A 18 -10.25 12.94 -12.86
N GLU A 19 -10.98 12.46 -11.86
CA GLU A 19 -11.37 13.20 -10.66
C GLU A 19 -10.33 13.03 -9.57
N PHE A 20 -9.13 13.57 -9.83
CA PHE A 20 -7.90 13.30 -9.08
C PHE A 20 -8.07 13.34 -7.55
N LEU A 21 -8.68 14.41 -7.00
CA LEU A 21 -8.82 14.59 -5.55
C LEU A 21 -9.75 13.55 -4.91
N ALA A 22 -10.87 13.24 -5.57
CA ALA A 22 -11.83 12.26 -5.07
C ALA A 22 -11.23 10.84 -5.16
N TYR A 23 -10.64 10.50 -6.31
CA TYR A 23 -9.95 9.23 -6.53
C TYR A 23 -8.79 9.01 -5.55
N GLU A 24 -7.96 10.02 -5.31
CA GLU A 24 -6.86 9.95 -4.33
C GLU A 24 -7.40 9.78 -2.90
N GLY A 25 -8.48 10.48 -2.55
CA GLY A 25 -9.14 10.36 -1.25
C GLY A 25 -9.64 8.94 -0.97
N GLU A 26 -10.28 8.33 -1.96
CA GLU A 26 -10.74 6.93 -1.90
C GLU A 26 -9.58 5.95 -1.76
N CYS A 27 -8.57 6.09 -2.61
CA CYS A 27 -7.39 5.23 -2.60
C CYS A 27 -6.69 5.26 -1.22
N ARG A 28 -6.50 6.46 -0.65
CA ARG A 28 -5.93 6.58 0.70
C ARG A 28 -6.81 5.92 1.76
N SER A 29 -8.12 6.12 1.70
CA SER A 29 -9.05 5.56 2.67
C SER A 29 -9.07 4.03 2.64
N ALA A 30 -9.06 3.46 1.43
CA ALA A 30 -9.01 2.02 1.19
C ALA A 30 -7.70 1.38 1.69
N LEU A 31 -6.55 2.02 1.45
CA LEU A 31 -5.24 1.46 1.77
C LEU A 31 -4.80 1.69 3.22
N LYS A 32 -5.28 2.75 3.87
CA LYS A 32 -4.89 3.11 5.25
C LYS A 32 -4.99 1.96 6.27
N PRO A 33 -6.10 1.21 6.38
CA PRO A 33 -6.19 0.12 7.37
C PRO A 33 -5.22 -1.02 7.07
N LEU A 34 -5.01 -1.35 5.78
CA LEU A 34 -4.07 -2.40 5.37
C LEU A 34 -2.61 -2.02 5.70
N LEU A 35 -2.24 -0.77 5.41
CA LEU A 35 -0.91 -0.26 5.72
C LEU A 35 -0.66 -0.21 7.24
N ALA A 36 -1.66 0.19 8.03
CA ALA A 36 -1.57 0.19 9.48
C ALA A 36 -1.33 -1.23 10.03
N GLY A 37 -2.11 -2.22 9.56
CA GLY A 37 -1.93 -3.62 9.96
C GLY A 37 -0.56 -4.19 9.60
N LEU A 38 -0.04 -3.84 8.42
CA LEU A 38 1.31 -4.27 8.01
C LEU A 38 2.40 -3.64 8.88
N LEU A 39 2.28 -2.35 9.20
CA LEU A 39 3.22 -1.66 10.09
C LEU A 39 3.19 -2.25 11.50
N ASP A 40 2.00 -2.52 12.04
CA ASP A 40 1.80 -3.13 13.36
C ASP A 40 2.38 -4.55 13.40
N ALA A 41 2.15 -5.35 12.36
CA ALA A 41 2.72 -6.69 12.25
C ALA A 41 4.26 -6.66 12.21
N ALA A 42 4.85 -5.75 11.42
CA ALA A 42 6.30 -5.60 11.34
C ALA A 42 6.90 -5.13 12.68
N GLU A 43 6.26 -4.17 13.34
CA GLU A 43 6.66 -3.69 14.66
C GLU A 43 6.58 -4.80 15.73
N SER A 44 5.54 -5.63 15.69
CA SER A 44 5.40 -6.79 16.58
C SER A 44 6.49 -7.85 16.39
N ALA A 45 7.07 -7.92 15.19
CA ALA A 45 8.23 -8.76 14.88
C ALA A 45 9.57 -8.12 15.29
N GLY A 46 9.56 -6.93 15.88
CA GLY A 46 10.74 -6.23 16.38
C GLY A 46 11.33 -5.19 15.43
N TRP A 47 10.70 -4.91 14.29
CA TRP A 47 11.19 -3.90 13.34
C TRP A 47 10.88 -2.47 13.81
N ASN A 48 11.78 -1.53 13.53
CA ASN A 48 11.49 -0.11 13.73
C ASN A 48 10.44 0.37 12.73
N ARG A 49 9.32 0.90 13.24
CA ARG A 49 8.18 1.36 12.41
C ARG A 49 8.55 2.39 11.34
N ARG A 50 9.46 3.33 11.63
CA ARG A 50 9.93 4.33 10.66
C ARG A 50 10.73 3.68 9.53
N THR A 51 11.60 2.73 9.87
CA THR A 51 12.35 1.96 8.88
C THR A 51 11.41 1.20 7.94
N VAL A 52 10.43 0.48 8.50
CA VAL A 52 9.42 -0.25 7.72
C VAL A 52 8.69 0.68 6.75
N ALA A 53 8.23 1.84 7.23
CA ALA A 53 7.55 2.82 6.38
C ALA A 53 8.42 3.28 5.20
N SER A 54 9.70 3.63 5.44
CA SER A 54 10.61 4.02 4.36
C SER A 54 10.90 2.88 3.38
N THR A 55 11.03 1.64 3.87
CA THR A 55 11.21 0.46 3.03
C THR A 55 9.99 0.20 2.16
N LEU A 56 8.78 0.33 2.70
CA LEU A 56 7.54 0.16 1.91
C LEU A 56 7.42 1.21 0.80
N MET A 57 7.77 2.47 1.08
CA MET A 57 7.81 3.52 0.05
C MET A 57 8.82 3.19 -1.06
N PHE A 58 10.02 2.74 -0.69
CA PHE A 58 11.05 2.35 -1.65
C PHE A 58 10.60 1.17 -2.51
N LEU A 59 10.06 0.11 -1.89
CA LEU A 59 9.58 -1.08 -2.60
C LEU A 59 8.44 -0.73 -3.56
N ALA A 60 7.50 0.12 -3.15
CA ALA A 60 6.40 0.56 -4.01
C ALA A 60 6.93 1.32 -5.24
N ALA A 61 7.84 2.28 -5.03
CA ALA A 61 8.44 3.03 -6.12
C ALA A 61 9.25 2.12 -7.08
N GLN A 62 10.04 1.20 -6.52
CA GLN A 62 10.82 0.24 -7.30
C GLN A 62 9.93 -0.63 -8.18
N GLN A 63 8.82 -1.16 -7.64
CA GLN A 63 7.90 -1.99 -8.40
C GLN A 63 7.30 -1.24 -9.61
N VAL A 64 6.82 -0.01 -9.39
CA VAL A 64 6.28 0.82 -10.48
C VAL A 64 7.33 1.04 -11.58
N SER A 65 8.56 1.41 -11.21
CA SER A 65 9.63 1.63 -12.20
C SER A 65 10.04 0.35 -12.96
N THR A 66 10.03 -0.81 -12.30
CA THR A 66 10.30 -2.09 -12.98
C THR A 66 9.19 -2.45 -13.96
N THR A 67 7.93 -2.22 -13.61
CA THR A 67 6.78 -2.44 -14.50
C THR A 67 6.84 -1.53 -15.72
N GLU A 68 7.18 -0.24 -15.55
CA GLU A 68 7.34 0.70 -16.67
C GLU A 68 8.45 0.29 -17.64
N THR A 69 9.55 -0.27 -17.12
CA THR A 69 10.66 -0.76 -17.95
C THR A 69 10.24 -1.97 -18.77
N SER A 70 9.49 -2.90 -18.17
CA SER A 70 8.97 -4.10 -18.85
C SER A 70 7.87 -3.80 -19.88
N ALA A 71 7.11 -2.71 -19.71
CA ALA A 71 6.09 -2.29 -20.67
C ALA A 71 6.68 -1.59 -21.91
N ARG A 72 7.95 -1.17 -21.85
CA ARG A 72 8.66 -0.46 -22.93
C ARG A 72 9.56 -1.38 -23.78
N SER A 73 9.90 -2.56 -23.28
CA SER A 73 10.69 -3.60 -23.96
C SER A 73 9.82 -4.55 -24.77
#